data_AF-A0A6J7G692-F1
#
_entry.id   AF-A0A6J7G692-F1
#
_cell.length_a   1.000
_cell.length_b   1.000
_cell.length_c   1.000
_cell.angle_alpha   90.00
_cell.angle_beta   90.00
_cell.angle_gamma   90.00
#
_symmetry.space_group_name_H-M   'P 1'
#
loop_
_entity.id
_entity.type
_entity.pdbx_description
1 polymer ?
#
loop_
_entity_poly.entity_id
_entity_poly.type
_entity_poly.pdbx_seq_one_letter_code
_entity_poly.pdbx_strand_id
1 'polypeptide(L)'
;MIVDLMRNDFGRICEPGSITTPRLLEVEQHPGLFHLVSDIQGKLRTQSQWSEIADALMPPGSISGAPKIAAMKEISKHENLRGPYCGALGYVHNGIAKLSVGIRMFWREGTGDLQFGTGAGITWGSVAQSEWEETELKAARLMSIASGNFQG
;
A
#
# COMPACT_ATOMS: atom_id res chain seq x y z
N MET A 1 -5.40 3.01 13.91
CA MET A 1 -4.89 4.11 13.05
C MET A 1 -5.09 3.86 11.57
N ILE A 2 -4.42 2.89 10.91
CA ILE A 2 -4.61 2.68 9.46
C ILE A 2 -6.02 2.20 9.11
N VAL A 3 -6.60 1.31 9.93
CA VAL A 3 -8.01 0.89 9.78
C VAL A 3 -8.95 2.10 9.82
N ASP A 4 -8.76 3.01 10.78
CA ASP A 4 -9.60 4.20 10.93
C ASP A 4 -9.43 5.17 9.76
N LEU A 5 -8.19 5.38 9.30
CA LEU A 5 -7.90 6.18 8.11
C LEU A 5 -8.63 5.62 6.89
N MET A 6 -8.58 4.30 6.69
CA MET A 6 -9.24 3.68 5.55
C MET A 6 -10.77 3.72 5.67
N ARG A 7 -11.34 3.56 6.88
CA ARG A 7 -12.78 3.76 7.11
C ARG A 7 -13.21 5.19 6.81
N ASN A 8 -12.37 6.17 7.16
CA ASN A 8 -12.60 7.58 6.82
C ASN A 8 -12.57 7.81 5.30
N ASP A 9 -11.61 7.22 4.59
CA ASP A 9 -11.51 7.33 3.13
C ASP A 9 -12.74 6.71 2.44
N PHE A 10 -13.17 5.52 2.89
CA PHE A 10 -14.41 4.89 2.41
C PHE A 10 -15.64 5.75 2.71
N GLY A 11 -15.65 6.49 3.84
CA GLY A 11 -16.72 7.43 4.20
C GLY A 11 -16.99 8.52 3.17
N ARG A 12 -15.99 8.85 2.33
CA ARG A 12 -16.13 9.84 1.25
C ARG A 12 -16.96 9.31 0.07
N ILE A 13 -16.95 7.99 -0.16
CA ILE A 13 -17.50 7.36 -1.37
C ILE A 13 -18.61 6.33 -1.10
N CYS A 14 -18.76 5.86 0.14
CA CYS A 14 -19.77 4.88 0.53
C CYS A 14 -21.04 5.51 1.12
N GLU A 15 -22.14 4.77 1.05
CA GLU A 15 -23.42 5.09 1.72
C GLU A 15 -23.20 5.18 3.24
N PRO A 16 -23.75 6.22 3.93
CA PRO A 16 -23.66 6.32 5.38
C PRO A 16 -24.14 5.06 6.09
N GLY A 17 -23.39 4.58 7.09
CA GLY A 17 -23.71 3.38 7.85
C GLY A 17 -23.40 2.04 7.16
N SER A 18 -22.96 2.04 5.90
CA SER A 18 -22.64 0.79 5.17
C SER A 18 -21.23 0.24 5.43
N ILE A 19 -20.35 1.02 6.05
CA ILE A 19 -18.93 0.67 6.22
C ILE A 19 -18.76 -0.28 7.40
N THR A 20 -18.15 -1.44 7.13
CA THR A 20 -17.86 -2.48 8.13
C THR A 20 -16.40 -2.91 8.08
N THR A 21 -15.95 -3.59 9.13
CA THR A 21 -14.59 -4.15 9.24
C THR A 21 -14.68 -5.63 9.62
N PRO A 22 -15.02 -6.52 8.68
CA PRO A 22 -15.31 -7.92 8.98
C PRO A 22 -14.11 -8.72 9.48
N ARG A 23 -12.90 -8.39 9.04
CA ARG A 23 -11.64 -8.91 9.58
C ARG A 23 -10.86 -7.75 10.20
N LEU A 24 -10.46 -7.87 11.46
CA LEU A 24 -9.75 -6.82 12.19
C LEU A 24 -8.50 -7.37 12.86
N LEU A 25 -7.35 -6.85 12.47
CA LEU A 25 -6.02 -7.18 12.99
C LEU A 25 -5.75 -8.69 13.05
N GLU A 26 -6.16 -9.42 12.00
CA GLU A 26 -5.87 -10.84 11.89
C GLU A 26 -4.43 -11.06 11.45
N VAL A 27 -3.77 -12.07 12.03
CA VAL A 27 -2.41 -12.45 11.66
C VAL A 27 -2.47 -13.28 10.39
N GLU A 28 -1.81 -12.80 9.33
CA GLU A 28 -1.71 -13.48 8.04
C GLU A 28 -0.25 -13.79 7.72
N GLN A 29 0.00 -15.04 7.32
CA GLN A 29 1.33 -15.47 6.92
C GLN A 29 1.59 -15.08 5.47
N HIS A 30 2.66 -14.31 5.25
CA HIS A 30 3.19 -14.01 3.93
C HIS A 30 4.60 -14.59 3.78
N PRO A 31 5.15 -14.65 2.56
CA PRO A 31 6.48 -15.20 2.35
C PRO A 31 7.55 -14.43 3.13
N GLY A 32 8.12 -15.09 4.14
CA GLY A 32 9.20 -14.56 4.97
C GLY A 32 8.76 -13.74 6.19
N LEU A 33 7.47 -13.42 6.37
CA LEU A 33 6.99 -12.68 7.55
C LEU A 33 5.48 -12.79 7.77
N PHE A 34 5.02 -12.34 8.93
CA PHE A 34 3.60 -12.22 9.28
C PHE A 34 3.14 -10.77 9.21
N HIS A 35 1.90 -10.54 8.75
CA HIS A 35 1.27 -9.23 8.73
C HIS A 35 0.00 -9.22 9.58
N LEU A 36 -0.32 -8.07 10.17
CA LEU A 36 -1.67 -7.80 10.67
C LEU A 36 -2.50 -7.25 9.50
N VAL A 37 -3.56 -7.97 9.15
CA VAL A 37 -4.44 -7.67 8.02
C VAL A 37 -5.82 -7.29 8.55
N SER A 38 -6.49 -6.36 7.87
CA SER A 38 -7.87 -5.97 8.18
C SER A 38 -8.61 -5.70 6.88
N ASP A 39 -9.85 -6.15 6.82
CA ASP A 39 -10.71 -5.98 5.66
C ASP A 39 -11.70 -4.86 5.94
N ILE A 40 -11.82 -3.92 5.00
CA ILE A 40 -12.80 -2.83 5.07
C ILE A 40 -13.72 -2.95 3.87
N GLN A 41 -15.02 -2.95 4.14
CA GLN A 41 -16.05 -3.11 3.14
C GLN A 41 -17.10 -2.02 3.30
N GLY A 42 -17.70 -1.59 2.19
CA GLY A 42 -18.77 -0.58 2.19
C GLY A 42 -19.51 -0.59 0.86
N LYS A 43 -20.73 -0.05 0.86
CA LYS A 43 -21.55 0.06 -0.34
C LYS A 43 -21.32 1.41 -1.00
N LEU A 44 -20.85 1.42 -2.25
CA LEU A 44 -20.64 2.66 -3.01
C LEU A 44 -21.95 3.44 -3.16
N ARG A 45 -21.85 4.78 -3.12
CA ARG A 45 -22.98 5.65 -3.45
C ARG A 45 -23.36 5.45 -4.93
N THR A 46 -24.63 5.68 -5.24
CA THR A 46 -25.11 5.67 -6.63
C THR A 46 -24.31 6.66 -7.48
N GLN A 47 -23.91 6.23 -8.68
CA GLN A 47 -23.23 7.05 -9.70
C GLN A 47 -21.78 7.49 -9.38
N SER A 48 -21.07 6.83 -8.46
CA SER A 48 -19.63 7.11 -8.26
C SER A 48 -18.81 6.86 -9.52
N GLN A 49 -17.95 7.82 -9.86
CA GLN A 49 -17.00 7.70 -10.95
C GLN A 49 -15.69 7.07 -10.46
N TRP A 50 -14.94 6.42 -11.36
CA TRP A 50 -13.65 5.82 -11.00
C TRP A 50 -12.62 6.84 -10.51
N SER A 51 -12.64 8.07 -11.03
CA SER A 51 -11.80 9.17 -10.56
C SER A 51 -12.08 9.53 -9.11
N GLU A 52 -13.35 9.61 -8.71
CA GLU A 52 -13.75 9.91 -7.33
C GLU A 52 -13.31 8.81 -6.36
N ILE A 53 -13.39 7.55 -6.80
CA ILE A 53 -12.91 6.40 -6.02
C ILE A 53 -11.39 6.47 -5.87
N ALA A 54 -10.66 6.76 -6.95
CA ALA A 54 -9.21 6.89 -6.91
C ALA A 54 -8.77 8.04 -5.99
N ASP A 55 -9.37 9.23 -6.11
CA ASP A 55 -9.08 10.41 -5.28
C ASP A 55 -9.40 10.20 -3.79
N ALA A 56 -10.32 9.29 -3.48
CA ALA A 56 -10.64 8.92 -2.11
C ALA A 56 -9.61 7.96 -1.51
N LEU A 57 -9.23 6.93 -2.28
CA LEU A 57 -8.49 5.79 -1.76
C LEU A 57 -6.97 5.87 -1.98
N MET A 58 -6.50 6.66 -2.95
CA MET A 58 -5.09 6.69 -3.34
C MET A 58 -4.34 7.92 -2.82
N PRO A 59 -3.07 7.78 -2.40
CA PRO A 59 -2.41 6.50 -2.10
C PRO A 59 -3.00 5.82 -0.85
N PRO A 60 -2.88 4.49 -0.72
CA PRO A 60 -3.35 3.76 0.45
C PRO A 60 -2.69 4.22 1.75
N GLY A 61 -3.44 4.22 2.85
CA GLY A 61 -2.94 4.64 4.16
C GLY A 61 -1.73 3.84 4.66
N SER A 62 -1.66 2.55 4.34
CA SER A 62 -0.60 1.64 4.78
C SER A 62 0.80 1.93 4.21
N ILE A 63 0.89 2.68 3.10
CA ILE A 63 2.18 3.03 2.45
C ILE A 63 2.51 4.53 2.51
N SER A 64 1.55 5.33 2.96
CA SER A 64 1.67 6.78 3.08
C SER A 64 1.82 7.19 4.54
N GLY A 65 0.93 6.72 5.42
CA GLY A 65 0.88 7.05 6.83
C GLY A 65 -0.40 7.78 7.23
N ALA A 66 -0.52 8.14 8.51
CA ALA A 66 -1.66 8.88 9.02
C ALA A 66 -1.18 10.02 9.96
N PRO A 67 -1.73 11.25 9.81
CA PRO A 67 -2.67 11.71 8.79
C PRO A 67 -2.09 11.70 7.36
N LYS A 68 -2.85 11.22 6.36
CA LYS A 68 -2.36 10.92 5.00
C LYS A 68 -1.62 12.09 4.34
N ILE A 69 -2.22 13.28 4.32
CA ILE A 69 -1.64 14.47 3.67
C ILE A 69 -0.32 14.89 4.34
N ALA A 70 -0.27 14.87 5.67
CA ALA A 70 0.92 15.24 6.42
C ALA A 70 2.06 14.23 6.18
N ALA A 71 1.74 12.94 6.19
CA ALA A 71 2.72 11.89 5.95
C ALA A 71 3.27 11.92 4.51
N MET A 72 2.41 12.13 3.52
CA MET A 72 2.83 12.33 2.12
C MET A 72 3.73 13.56 1.94
N LYS A 73 3.45 14.67 2.64
CA LYS A 73 4.31 15.85 2.63
C LYS A 73 5.67 15.54 3.24
N GLU A 74 5.73 14.75 4.30
CA GLU A 74 7.01 14.36 4.91
C GLU A 74 7.81 13.45 3.98
N ILE A 75 7.18 12.42 3.39
CA ILE A 75 7.79 11.54 2.39
C ILE A 75 8.44 12.35 1.27
N SER A 76 7.73 13.34 0.71
CA SER A 76 8.25 14.16 -0.40
C SER A 76 9.48 15.01 -0.07
N LYS A 77 9.79 15.23 1.22
CA LYS A 77 11.00 15.95 1.63
C LYS A 77 12.24 15.05 1.68
N HIS A 78 12.03 13.74 1.86
CA HIS A 78 13.10 12.78 2.12
C HIS A 78 13.31 11.80 0.96
N GLU A 79 12.35 11.68 0.05
CA GLU A 79 12.38 10.73 -1.06
C GLU A 79 12.22 11.39 -2.43
N ASN A 80 12.85 10.78 -3.43
CA ASN A 80 12.61 11.09 -4.84
C ASN A 80 11.23 10.59 -5.29
N LEU A 81 10.84 10.94 -6.52
CA LEU A 81 9.65 10.37 -7.15
C LEU A 81 9.71 8.84 -7.14
N ARG A 82 8.66 8.20 -6.62
CA ARG A 82 8.57 6.75 -6.43
C ARG A 82 8.27 5.96 -7.71
N GLY A 83 7.99 6.62 -8.83
CA GLY A 83 7.51 5.95 -10.04
C GLY A 83 6.24 5.12 -9.75
N PRO A 84 6.14 3.86 -10.19
CA PRO A 84 4.99 3.00 -9.90
C PRO A 84 4.98 2.42 -8.47
N TYR A 85 6.07 2.55 -7.71
CA TYR A 85 6.12 2.08 -6.33
C TYR A 85 5.10 2.82 -5.47
N CYS A 86 4.32 2.06 -4.68
CA CYS A 86 3.18 2.54 -3.91
C CYS A 86 2.01 3.11 -4.74
N GLY A 87 2.01 2.91 -6.06
CA GLY A 87 0.88 3.18 -6.95
C GLY A 87 -0.19 2.07 -6.92
N ALA A 88 -1.05 2.03 -7.93
CA ALA A 88 -2.01 0.93 -8.14
C ALA A 88 -1.64 0.11 -9.38
N LEU A 89 -1.77 -1.20 -9.26
CA LEU A 89 -1.64 -2.16 -10.35
C LEU A 89 -2.89 -3.04 -10.41
N GLY A 90 -3.44 -3.23 -11.59
CA GLY A 90 -4.60 -4.09 -11.78
C GLY A 90 -5.45 -3.70 -12.97
N TYR A 91 -6.75 -3.96 -12.90
CA TYR A 91 -7.66 -3.70 -14.01
C TYR A 91 -9.01 -3.15 -13.56
N VAL A 92 -9.68 -2.48 -14.50
CA VAL A 92 -11.08 -2.07 -14.41
C VAL A 92 -11.80 -2.63 -15.63
N HIS A 93 -12.84 -3.43 -15.41
CA HIS A 93 -13.61 -4.06 -16.48
C HIS A 93 -15.05 -4.30 -16.04
N ASN A 94 -16.03 -3.93 -16.88
CA ASN A 94 -17.47 -4.12 -16.64
C ASN A 94 -17.93 -3.69 -15.24
N GLY A 95 -17.50 -2.49 -14.80
CA GLY A 95 -17.88 -1.96 -13.48
C GLY A 95 -17.14 -2.58 -12.29
N ILE A 96 -16.19 -3.48 -12.51
CA ILE A 96 -15.39 -4.13 -11.47
C ILE A 96 -13.94 -3.65 -11.57
N ALA A 97 -13.39 -3.18 -10.45
CA ALA A 97 -11.98 -2.89 -10.31
C ALA A 97 -11.33 -3.93 -9.37
N LYS A 98 -10.20 -4.50 -9.79
CA LYS A 98 -9.32 -5.26 -8.91
C LYS A 98 -7.95 -4.64 -8.98
N LEU A 99 -7.57 -3.95 -7.90
CA LEU A 99 -6.34 -3.18 -7.80
C LEU A 99 -5.54 -3.67 -6.59
N SER A 100 -4.23 -3.76 -6.77
CA SER A 100 -3.24 -4.01 -5.73
C SER A 100 -2.33 -2.80 -5.60
N VAL A 101 -1.77 -2.59 -4.42
CA VAL A 101 -0.73 -1.57 -4.22
C VAL A 101 0.55 -2.05 -4.90
N GLY A 102 1.21 -1.16 -5.65
CA GLY A 102 2.48 -1.43 -6.33
C GLY A 102 3.65 -1.58 -5.36
N ILE A 103 3.67 -2.68 -4.60
CA ILE A 103 4.75 -3.08 -3.70
C ILE A 103 5.28 -4.44 -4.12
N ARG A 104 6.50 -4.78 -3.71
CA ARG A 104 7.14 -6.08 -4.04
C ARG A 104 7.18 -6.36 -5.55
N MET A 105 7.41 -5.32 -6.33
CA MET A 105 7.45 -5.38 -7.79
C MET A 105 8.77 -4.80 -8.29
N PHE A 106 9.15 -5.23 -9.48
CA PHE A 106 10.15 -4.55 -10.28
C PHE A 106 9.48 -3.67 -11.34
N TRP A 107 10.14 -2.58 -11.72
CA TRP A 107 9.82 -1.86 -12.93
C TRP A 107 11.11 -1.39 -13.61
N ARG A 108 10.99 -0.96 -14.87
CA ARG A 108 12.11 -0.44 -15.65
C ARG A 108 11.57 0.64 -16.57
N GLU A 109 12.28 1.74 -16.65
CA GLU A 109 12.00 2.80 -17.61
C GLU A 109 12.91 2.65 -18.83
N GLY A 110 12.32 2.39 -19.99
CA GLY A 110 13.05 2.22 -21.25
C GLY A 110 14.12 1.13 -21.16
N THR A 111 15.37 1.50 -21.48
CA THR A 111 16.52 0.61 -21.41
C THR A 111 17.33 0.72 -20.11
N GLY A 112 16.86 1.50 -19.12
CA GLY A 112 17.57 1.73 -17.85
C GLY A 112 17.66 0.52 -16.93
N ASP A 113 18.13 0.75 -15.71
CA ASP A 113 18.26 -0.29 -14.68
C ASP A 113 16.90 -0.84 -14.22
N LEU A 114 16.91 -2.07 -13.71
CA LEU A 114 15.75 -2.65 -13.03
C LEU A 114 15.61 -2.00 -11.65
N GLN A 115 14.46 -1.41 -11.39
CA GLN A 115 14.16 -0.67 -10.17
C GLN A 115 13.16 -1.44 -9.29
N PHE A 116 13.29 -1.31 -7.97
CA PHE A 116 12.28 -1.74 -7.00
C PHE A 116 12.28 -0.81 -5.79
N GLY A 117 11.18 -0.83 -5.03
CA GLY A 117 11.03 -0.08 -3.78
C GLY A 117 10.80 -0.99 -2.59
N THR A 118 11.29 -0.57 -1.42
CA THR A 118 11.00 -1.17 -0.12
C THR A 118 10.86 -0.07 0.92
N GLY A 119 10.23 -0.36 2.06
CA GLY A 119 10.00 0.62 3.11
C GLY A 119 9.40 -0.01 4.36
N ALA A 120 9.43 0.76 5.44
CA ALA A 120 8.92 0.38 6.75
C ALA A 120 8.01 1.48 7.32
N GLY A 121 7.13 1.11 8.25
CA GLY A 121 6.12 2.01 8.80
C GLY A 121 6.63 2.69 10.06
N ILE A 122 7.14 3.91 9.94
CA ILE A 122 7.69 4.65 11.09
C ILE A 122 6.58 5.12 12.03
N THR A 123 6.74 4.80 13.31
CA THR A 123 5.88 5.25 14.40
C THR A 123 6.71 5.93 15.49
N TRP A 124 6.05 6.52 16.49
CA TRP A 124 6.74 7.12 17.63
C TRP A 124 7.67 6.15 18.38
N GLY A 125 7.29 4.87 18.46
CA GLY A 125 8.06 3.82 19.14
C GLY A 125 9.10 3.12 18.26
N SER A 126 9.25 3.55 17.00
CA SER A 126 10.16 2.91 16.06
C SER A 126 11.62 3.12 16.44
N VAL A 127 12.43 2.07 16.24
CA VAL A 127 13.88 2.11 16.38
C VAL A 127 14.49 2.13 14.99
N ALA A 128 15.26 3.17 14.65
CA ALA A 128 15.76 3.39 13.29
C ALA A 128 16.46 2.16 12.68
N GLN A 129 17.28 1.47 13.48
CA GLN A 129 17.98 0.25 13.04
C GLN A 129 17.01 -0.89 12.71
N SER A 130 15.97 -1.10 13.52
CA SER A 130 14.97 -2.14 13.28
C SER A 130 14.13 -1.86 12.04
N GLU A 131 13.81 -0.59 11.77
CA GLU A 131 13.09 -0.19 10.55
C GLU A 131 13.94 -0.42 9.31
N TRP A 132 15.25 -0.15 9.39
CA TRP A 132 16.20 -0.46 8.33
C TRP A 132 16.25 -1.96 8.04
N GLU A 133 16.43 -2.79 9.07
CA GLU A 133 16.43 -4.25 8.97
C GLU A 133 15.12 -4.79 8.37
N GLU A 134 13.98 -4.18 8.73
CA GLU A 134 12.70 -4.52 8.12
C GLU A 134 12.71 -4.23 6.62
N THR A 135 13.26 -3.08 6.17
CA THR A 135 13.36 -2.78 4.73
C THR A 135 14.22 -3.79 3.97
N GLU A 136 15.31 -4.27 4.58
CA GLU A 136 16.20 -5.29 4.00
C GLU A 136 15.53 -6.65 3.95
N LEU A 137 14.88 -7.09 5.03
CA LEU A 137 14.11 -8.34 5.09
C LEU A 137 13.06 -8.38 3.97
N LYS A 138 12.35 -7.27 3.83
CA LYS A 138 11.35 -7.03 2.81
C LYS A 138 11.95 -7.07 1.39
N ALA A 139 13.14 -6.52 1.18
CA ALA A 139 13.82 -6.51 -0.11
C ALA A 139 14.50 -7.84 -0.46
N ALA A 140 14.87 -8.66 0.53
CA ALA A 140 15.71 -9.85 0.36
C ALA A 140 15.18 -10.80 -0.73
N ARG A 141 13.86 -11.03 -0.78
CA ARG A 141 13.27 -11.89 -1.81
C ARG A 141 13.42 -11.32 -3.22
N LEU A 142 13.21 -10.00 -3.40
CA LEU A 142 13.41 -9.35 -4.68
C LEU A 142 14.88 -9.45 -5.10
N MET A 143 15.79 -9.13 -4.19
CA MET A 143 17.24 -9.20 -4.46
C MET A 143 17.68 -10.63 -4.82
N SER A 144 17.14 -11.64 -4.15
CA SER A 144 17.39 -13.05 -4.48
C SER A 144 16.92 -13.41 -5.90
N ILE A 145 15.74 -12.93 -6.31
CA ILE A 145 15.22 -13.11 -7.68
C ILE A 145 16.11 -12.40 -8.71
N ALA A 146 16.44 -11.12 -8.47
CA ALA A 146 17.23 -10.31 -9.40
C ALA A 146 18.67 -10.83 -9.57
N SER A 147 19.24 -11.42 -8.51
CA SER A 147 20.58 -12.02 -8.53
C SER A 147 20.60 -13.46 -9.05
N GLY A 148 19.45 -14.04 -9.40
CA GLY A 148 19.35 -15.43 -9.89
C GLY A 148 19.52 -16.49 -8.81
N ASN A 149 19.46 -16.11 -7.52
CA ASN A 149 19.69 -17.00 -6.37
C ASN A 149 18.38 -17.48 -5.71
N PHE A 150 17.22 -17.23 -6.31
CA PHE A 150 15.93 -17.56 -5.70
C PHE A 150 15.66 -19.07 -5.73
N GLN A 151 15.53 -19.66 -4.55
CA GLN A 151 15.07 -21.03 -4.35
C GLN A 151 13.64 -20.95 -3.80
N GLY A 152 12.70 -21.57 -4.52
CA GLY A 152 11.25 -21.42 -4.39
C GLY A 152 10.67 -21.64 -3.00
#